data_AF-A0A963PVY4-F1
#
_entry.id   AF-A0A963PVY4-F1
#
_cell.length_a   1.000
_cell.length_b   1.000
_cell.length_c   1.000
_cell.angle_alpha   90.00
_cell.angle_beta   90.00
_cell.angle_gamma   90.00
#
_symmetry.space_group_name_H-M   'P 1'
#
loop_
_entity.id
_entity.type
_entity.pdbx_description
1 polymer ?
#
loop_
_entity_poly.entity_id
_entity_poly.type
_entity_poly.pdbx_seq_one_letter_code
_entity_poly.pdbx_strand_id
1 'polypeptide(L)'
;MLHADLLRSPGAAKAGPPDWPASFAALADQAQDPRLRTYYAAGMAAGDTPLSRAPLIALDVETTGLDPARDGIVSVGLVPMHLDRIASSRSRHWIVKPRAPLGAESVTIHGITDSQVRHAPDLDQIL
;
A
#
# COMPACT_ATOMS: atom_id res chain seq x y z
N MET A 1 -18.45 -16.26 -9.12
CA MET A 1 -19.55 -15.95 -8.17
C MET A 1 -18.86 -15.56 -6.86
N LEU A 2 -18.47 -14.29 -6.73
CA LEU A 2 -17.70 -13.82 -5.56
C LEU A 2 -18.68 -13.34 -4.50
N HIS A 3 -18.56 -13.91 -3.30
CA HIS A 3 -19.40 -13.68 -2.14
C HIS A 3 -19.28 -12.22 -1.67
N ALA A 4 -20.26 -11.40 -2.04
CA ALA A 4 -20.41 -10.00 -1.61
C ALA A 4 -20.90 -9.85 -0.15
N ASP A 5 -21.05 -10.96 0.57
CA ASP A 5 -21.82 -11.02 1.82
C ASP A 5 -20.96 -10.96 3.09
N LEU A 6 -19.62 -10.87 2.98
CA LEU A 6 -18.73 -10.75 4.14
C LEU A 6 -18.60 -9.31 4.70
N LEU A 7 -19.25 -8.30 4.11
CA LEU A 7 -19.15 -6.89 4.52
C LEU A 7 -20.47 -6.24 4.93
N ARG A 8 -21.57 -6.99 5.10
CA ARG A 8 -22.87 -6.39 5.45
C ARG A 8 -23.42 -6.95 6.75
N SER A 9 -23.16 -6.25 7.86
CA SER A 9 -24.03 -6.34 9.03
C SER A 9 -25.35 -5.61 8.73
N PRO A 10 -26.51 -6.25 8.92
CA PRO A 10 -27.80 -5.61 8.68
C PRO A 10 -28.09 -4.67 9.87
N GLY A 11 -27.94 -3.36 9.66
CA GLY A 11 -28.39 -2.36 10.64
C GLY A 11 -27.52 -1.12 10.83
N ALA A 12 -26.33 -1.03 10.25
CA ALA A 12 -25.57 0.21 10.30
C ALA A 12 -26.21 1.25 9.35
N ALA A 13 -26.73 2.34 9.91
CA ALA A 13 -27.04 3.54 9.14
C ALA A 13 -25.85 3.85 8.21
N LYS A 14 -26.11 4.29 6.97
CA LYS A 14 -25.06 4.76 6.07
C LYS A 14 -24.32 5.90 6.79
N ALA A 15 -23.18 5.59 7.42
CA ALA A 15 -22.30 6.60 7.96
C ALA A 15 -21.97 7.57 6.82
N GLY A 16 -22.00 8.86 7.11
CA GLY A 16 -21.49 9.86 6.17
C GLY A 16 -20.04 9.55 5.78
N PRO A 17 -19.49 10.23 4.76
CA PRO A 17 -18.07 10.07 4.47
C PRO A 17 -17.26 10.27 5.75
N PRO A 18 -16.31 9.39 6.06
CA PRO A 18 -15.54 9.49 7.29
C PRO A 18 -14.81 10.84 7.31
N ASP A 19 -14.73 11.43 8.51
CA ASP A 19 -13.89 12.61 8.75
C ASP A 19 -12.42 12.17 8.66
N TRP A 20 -11.88 12.23 7.45
CA TRP A 20 -10.52 11.82 7.16
C TRP A 20 -9.48 12.65 7.94
N PRO A 21 -9.58 14.00 8.03
CA PRO A 21 -8.70 14.80 8.88
C PRO A 21 -8.67 14.32 10.34
N ALA A 22 -9.83 14.13 10.99
CA ALA A 22 -9.89 13.63 12.36
C ALA A 22 -9.31 12.21 12.46
N SER A 23 -9.58 11.37 11.46
CA SER A 23 -9.05 10.00 11.40
C SER A 23 -7.53 9.97 11.29
N PHE A 24 -6.93 10.82 10.44
CA PHE A 24 -5.47 10.93 10.31
C PHE A 24 -4.83 11.45 11.59
N ALA A 25 -5.43 12.44 12.26
CA ALA A 25 -4.95 12.91 13.56
C ALA A 25 -4.94 11.78 14.61
N ALA A 26 -6.05 11.04 14.72
CA ALA A 26 -6.14 9.91 15.63
C ALA A 26 -5.14 8.79 15.30
N LEU A 27 -4.91 8.50 14.02
CA LEU A 27 -3.93 7.51 13.57
C LEU A 27 -2.49 7.97 13.83
N ALA A 28 -2.19 9.27 13.69
CA ALA A 28 -0.89 9.81 14.07
C ALA A 28 -0.61 9.61 15.56
N ASP A 29 -1.61 9.88 16.41
CA ASP A 29 -1.48 9.73 17.87
C ASP A 29 -1.33 8.26 18.30
N GLN A 30 -2.04 7.35 17.62
CA GLN A 30 -2.04 5.91 17.95
C GLN A 30 -0.86 5.15 17.31
N ALA A 31 -0.23 5.70 16.27
CA ALA A 31 0.84 5.04 15.54
C ALA A 31 2.08 4.82 16.42
N GLN A 32 2.38 3.54 16.68
CA GLN A 32 3.58 3.13 17.40
C GLN A 32 4.84 3.34 16.55
N ASP A 33 4.78 3.00 15.25
CA ASP A 33 5.90 3.19 14.33
C ASP A 33 6.10 4.67 13.97
N PRO A 34 7.31 5.23 14.14
CA PRO A 34 7.58 6.65 13.87
C PRO A 34 7.38 7.03 12.39
N ARG A 35 7.57 6.09 11.45
CA ARG A 35 7.34 6.32 10.02
C ARG A 35 5.86 6.51 9.72
N LEU A 36 5.01 5.69 10.33
CA LEU A 36 3.55 5.82 10.21
C LEU A 36 3.05 7.12 10.87
N ARG A 37 3.60 7.48 12.03
CA ARG A 37 3.29 8.76 12.67
C ARG A 37 3.64 9.94 11.77
N THR A 38 4.82 9.90 11.15
CA THR A 38 5.27 10.92 10.20
C THR A 38 4.35 10.99 8.98
N TYR A 39 3.95 9.85 8.43
CA TYR A 39 3.01 9.76 7.32
C TYR A 39 1.66 10.41 7.66
N TYR A 40 1.04 10.03 8.78
CA TYR A 40 -0.26 10.59 9.17
C TYR A 40 -0.17 12.07 9.54
N ALA A 41 0.93 12.50 10.17
CA ALA A 41 1.17 13.90 10.52
C ALA A 41 1.42 14.81 9.30
N ALA A 42 1.87 14.25 8.17
CA ALA A 42 1.99 15.01 6.91
C ALA A 42 0.63 15.50 6.38
N GLY A 43 -0.47 14.94 6.88
CA GLY A 43 -1.82 15.33 6.52
C GLY A 43 -2.25 14.79 5.16
N MET A 44 -3.24 15.44 4.57
CA MET A 44 -3.85 15.04 3.30
C MET A 44 -4.18 16.25 2.44
N ALA A 45 -4.36 16.02 1.14
CA ALA A 45 -4.94 17.02 0.27
C ALA A 45 -6.35 17.39 0.77
N ALA A 46 -6.72 18.68 0.66
CA ALA A 46 -8.06 19.12 1.02
C ALA A 46 -9.11 18.40 0.16
N GLY A 47 -10.26 18.06 0.74
CA GLY A 47 -11.29 17.25 0.07
C GLY A 47 -11.91 17.90 -1.18
N ASP A 48 -11.75 19.22 -1.34
CA ASP A 48 -12.16 20.00 -2.51
C ASP A 48 -11.03 20.24 -3.52
N THR A 49 -9.84 19.68 -3.30
CA THR A 49 -8.71 19.77 -4.23
C THR A 49 -9.10 19.11 -5.56
N PRO A 50 -9.08 19.83 -6.70
CA PRO A 50 -9.35 19.22 -7.99
C PRO A 50 -8.35 18.09 -8.26
N LEU A 51 -8.81 16.95 -8.78
CA LEU A 51 -7.94 15.80 -9.05
C LEU A 51 -6.76 16.14 -9.97
N SER A 52 -6.94 17.09 -10.90
CA SER A 52 -5.88 17.60 -11.77
C SER A 52 -4.76 18.34 -11.04
N ARG A 53 -5.01 18.80 -9.82
CA ARG A 53 -4.05 19.49 -8.94
C ARG A 53 -3.54 18.61 -7.81
N ALA A 54 -4.12 17.43 -7.61
CA ALA A 54 -3.65 16.47 -6.63
C ALA A 54 -2.37 15.77 -7.16
N PRO A 55 -1.32 15.63 -6.33
CA PRO A 55 -0.21 14.75 -6.66
C PRO A 55 -0.70 13.29 -6.62
N LEU A 56 -0.38 12.50 -7.66
CA LEU A 56 -0.80 11.11 -7.75
C LEU A 56 0.42 10.19 -7.85
N ILE A 57 0.26 8.97 -7.34
CA ILE A 57 1.23 7.89 -7.47
C ILE A 57 0.47 6.60 -7.76
N ALA A 58 0.89 5.89 -8.81
CA ALA A 58 0.50 4.49 -8.98
C ALA A 58 1.43 3.66 -8.07
N LEU A 59 0.84 2.91 -7.15
CA LEU A 59 1.51 1.98 -6.26
C LEU A 59 1.00 0.58 -6.57
N ASP A 60 1.93 -0.35 -6.73
CA ASP A 60 1.66 -1.76 -6.90
C ASP A 60 2.57 -2.58 -5.98
N VAL A 61 2.05 -3.65 -5.40
CA VAL A 61 2.81 -4.50 -4.48
C VAL A 61 2.53 -5.97 -4.80
N GLU A 62 3.59 -6.77 -4.77
CA GLU A 62 3.48 -8.22 -4.84
C GLU A 62 3.79 -8.81 -3.47
N THR A 63 3.10 -9.89 -3.12
CA THR A 63 3.19 -10.53 -1.80
C THR A 63 3.37 -12.03 -1.89
N THR A 64 3.87 -12.65 -0.81
CA THR A 64 3.98 -14.12 -0.70
C THR A 64 2.62 -14.83 -0.63
N GLY A 65 1.56 -14.08 -0.31
CA GLY A 65 0.20 -14.53 -0.14
C GLY A 65 -0.73 -13.37 0.27
N LEU A 66 -1.94 -13.67 0.73
CA LEU A 66 -2.99 -12.67 0.99
C LEU A 66 -3.25 -12.42 2.49
N ASP A 67 -2.53 -13.10 3.40
CA ASP A 67 -2.70 -12.95 4.84
C ASP A 67 -1.64 -11.99 5.42
N PRO A 68 -1.99 -10.73 5.76
CA PRO A 68 -1.01 -9.75 6.24
C PRO A 68 -0.38 -10.09 7.60
N ALA A 69 -0.93 -11.04 8.36
CA ALA A 69 -0.32 -11.48 9.62
C ALA A 69 0.79 -12.50 9.40
N ARG A 70 0.86 -13.12 8.21
CA ARG A 70 1.76 -14.23 7.90
C ARG A 70 2.64 -13.96 6.68
N ASP A 71 2.08 -13.31 5.67
CA ASP A 71 2.67 -13.04 4.38
C ASP A 71 3.45 -11.72 4.37
N GLY A 72 4.44 -11.64 3.48
CA GLY A 72 5.30 -10.48 3.32
C GLY A 72 5.22 -9.88 1.94
N ILE A 73 5.64 -8.62 1.83
CA ILE A 73 5.86 -7.93 0.55
C ILE A 73 7.14 -8.47 -0.09
N VAL A 74 7.08 -8.77 -1.38
CA VAL A 74 8.23 -9.22 -2.19
C VAL A 74 8.62 -8.22 -3.26
N SER A 75 7.71 -7.33 -3.67
CA SER A 75 8.05 -6.20 -4.53
C SER A 75 7.19 -4.98 -4.25
N VAL A 76 7.74 -3.80 -4.56
CA VAL A 76 7.05 -2.51 -4.51
C VAL A 76 7.37 -1.75 -5.79
N GLY A 77 6.34 -1.41 -6.56
CA GLY A 77 6.39 -0.55 -7.74
C GLY A 77 5.74 0.80 -7.48
N LEU A 78 6.41 1.88 -7.88
CA LEU A 78 5.93 3.26 -7.74
C LEU A 78 6.08 4.00 -9.06
N VAL A 79 5.04 4.70 -9.51
CA VAL A 79 5.10 5.63 -10.65
C VAL A 79 4.38 6.93 -10.31
N PRO A 80 5.12 8.03 -10.08
CA PRO A 80 4.52 9.36 -9.91
C PRO A 80 3.80 9.79 -11.19
N MET A 81 2.65 10.42 -11.05
CA MET A 81 1.87 10.91 -12.18
C MET A 81 0.99 12.13 -11.84
N HIS A 82 0.57 12.81 -12.90
CA HIS A 82 -0.52 13.78 -12.91
C HIS A 82 -1.53 13.33 -13.97
N LEU A 83 -2.72 13.95 -14.01
CA LEU A 83 -3.75 13.56 -14.99
C LEU A 83 -3.33 13.75 -16.45
N ASP A 84 -2.36 14.63 -16.71
CA ASP A 84 -1.83 14.92 -18.05
C ASP A 84 -0.53 14.16 -18.37
N ARG A 85 0.10 13.52 -17.39
CA ARG A 85 1.42 12.91 -17.58
C ARG A 85 1.73 11.80 -16.58
N ILE A 86 2.19 10.66 -17.11
CA ILE A 86 2.86 9.60 -16.34
C ILE A 86 4.37 9.86 -16.36
N ALA A 87 5.00 9.99 -15.19
CA ALA A 87 6.43 10.30 -15.09
C ALA A 87 7.28 9.03 -14.98
N SER A 88 7.31 8.20 -16.03
CA SER A 88 8.00 6.89 -16.01
C SER A 88 9.50 6.97 -15.68
N SER A 89 10.19 8.07 -16.02
CA SER A 89 11.60 8.28 -15.63
C SER A 89 11.81 8.47 -14.12
N ARG A 90 10.73 8.72 -13.38
CA ARG A 90 10.71 8.82 -11.92
C ARG A 90 10.15 7.56 -11.26
N SER A 91 9.90 6.50 -12.03
CA SER A 91 9.46 5.25 -11.45
C SER A 91 10.52 4.68 -10.51
N ARG A 92 10.06 3.93 -9.53
CA ARG A 92 10.91 3.15 -8.65
C ARG A 92 10.34 1.75 -8.56
N HIS A 93 11.23 0.78 -8.45
CA HIS A 93 10.86 -0.60 -8.25
C HIS A 93 11.91 -1.25 -7.36
N TRP A 94 11.45 -1.94 -6.33
CA TRP A 94 12.30 -2.72 -5.44
C TRP A 94 11.76 -4.13 -5.37
N ILE A 95 12.65 -5.10 -5.52
CA ILE A 95 12.43 -6.45 -4.99
C ILE A 95 12.89 -6.40 -3.53
N VAL A 96 12.10 -6.99 -2.63
CA VAL A 96 12.31 -6.94 -1.19
C VAL A 96 12.39 -8.37 -0.67
N LYS A 97 13.24 -8.59 0.33
CA LYS A 97 13.33 -9.87 1.02
C LYS A 97 12.15 -10.01 1.99
N PRO A 98 11.19 -10.94 1.76
CA PRO A 98 10.10 -11.19 2.68
C PRO A 98 10.63 -11.91 3.92
N ARG A 99 9.93 -11.73 5.04
CA ARG A 99 10.19 -12.47 6.28
C ARG A 99 9.57 -13.88 6.25
N ALA A 100 8.61 -14.10 5.35
CA ALA A 100 7.97 -15.38 5.10
C ALA A 100 8.60 -16.09 3.87
N PRO A 101 8.61 -17.43 3.83
CA PRO A 101 9.01 -18.17 2.64
C PRO A 101 8.14 -17.83 1.41
N LEU A 102 8.72 -17.86 0.22
CA LEU A 102 7.96 -17.76 -1.02
C LEU A 102 7.11 -19.03 -1.21
N GLY A 103 5.81 -18.84 -1.46
CA GLY A 103 4.93 -19.93 -1.88
C GLY A 103 5.10 -20.21 -3.36
N ALA A 104 5.16 -21.49 -3.77
CA ALA A 104 5.30 -21.87 -5.18
C ALA A 104 4.16 -21.31 -6.07
N GLU A 105 2.96 -21.17 -5.51
CA GLU A 105 1.81 -20.54 -6.18
C GLU A 105 2.06 -19.05 -6.46
N SER A 106 2.54 -18.30 -5.47
CA SER A 106 2.87 -16.88 -5.56
C SER A 106 3.98 -16.64 -6.62
N VAL A 107 5.04 -17.46 -6.61
CA VAL A 107 6.09 -17.44 -7.65
C VAL A 107 5.52 -17.70 -9.05
N THR A 108 4.55 -18.60 -9.19
CA THR A 108 3.91 -18.90 -10.48
C THR A 108 3.08 -17.71 -11.00
N ILE A 109 2.52 -16.91 -10.10
CA ILE A 109 1.68 -15.76 -10.44
C ILE A 109 2.52 -14.54 -10.84
N HIS A 110 3.41 -14.06 -9.95
CA HIS A 110 4.15 -12.81 -10.18
C HIS A 110 5.55 -13.04 -10.79
N GLY A 111 6.04 -14.29 -10.87
CA GLY A 111 7.29 -14.64 -11.54
C GLY A 111 8.59 -14.22 -10.81
N ILE A 112 8.51 -13.81 -9.55
CA ILE A 112 9.67 -13.40 -8.75
C ILE A 112 10.17 -14.62 -7.99
N THR A 113 11.43 -14.99 -8.22
CA THR A 113 11.99 -16.24 -7.71
C THR A 113 12.78 -16.06 -6.41
N ASP A 114 13.02 -17.16 -5.70
CA ASP A 114 13.91 -17.19 -4.53
C ASP A 114 15.30 -16.62 -4.81
N SER A 115 15.83 -16.78 -6.03
CA SER A 115 17.16 -16.25 -6.37
C SER A 115 17.18 -14.72 -6.45
N GLN A 116 16.11 -14.10 -6.97
CA GLN A 116 15.98 -12.64 -7.02
C GLN A 116 15.80 -12.05 -5.61
N VAL A 117 15.04 -12.74 -4.77
CA VAL A 117 14.72 -12.31 -3.41
C VAL A 117 15.88 -12.52 -2.43
N ARG A 118 16.73 -13.53 -2.64
CA ARG A 118 17.86 -13.86 -1.75
C ARG A 118 18.81 -12.70 -1.47
N HIS A 119 19.03 -11.86 -2.49
CA HIS A 119 19.95 -10.73 -2.45
C HIS A 119 19.23 -9.38 -2.34
N ALA A 120 17.90 -9.40 -2.23
CA ALA A 120 17.10 -8.19 -2.06
C ALA A 120 17.31 -7.60 -0.65
N PRO A 121 17.19 -6.26 -0.51
CA PRO A 121 17.18 -5.62 0.79
C PRO A 121 15.96 -6.04 1.62
N ASP A 122 16.08 -5.93 2.95
CA ASP A 122 14.92 -5.97 3.83
C ASP A 122 14.07 -4.71 3.64
N LEU A 123 12.76 -4.81 3.91
CA LEU A 123 11.82 -3.70 3.73
C LEU A 123 12.27 -2.43 4.48
N ASP A 124 12.80 -2.59 5.70
CA ASP A 124 13.25 -1.47 6.52
C ASP A 124 14.44 -0.69 5.93
N GLN A 125 15.13 -1.24 4.92
CA GLN A 125 16.25 -0.57 4.25
C GLN A 125 15.80 0.32 3.08
N ILE A 126 14.54 0.21 2.65
CA ILE A 126 13.97 1.01 1.55
C ILE A 126 12.89 1.99 2.01
N LEU A 127 12.51 1.95 3.30
CA LEU A 127 11.52 2.82 3.94
C LEU A 127 12.14 4.08 4.56
#